data_AF-A0A7W6BNR5-F1
#
_entry.id   AF-A0A7W6BNR5-F1
#
_cell.length_a   1.000
_cell.length_b   1.000
_cell.length_c   1.000
_cell.angle_alpha   90.00
_cell.angle_beta   90.00
_cell.angle_gamma   90.00
#
_symmetry.space_group_name_H-M   'P 1'
#
loop_
_entity.id
_entity.type
_entity.pdbx_description
1 polymer ?
#
loop_
_entity_poly.entity_id
_entity_poly.type
_entity_poly.pdbx_seq_one_letter_code
_entity_poly.pdbx_strand_id
1 'polypeptide(L)'
;MIVAERRRAWRLAFICTTMSVLDAILGYLIGALLFDEVAKPLLAIYGYGDRFAEFAMTYNEWGAWIVLIAGLTPFPLMMVAIASGATGLDPAVFVSSSIVASGIRFYAVAGLLYRFGPSVRAFIERRLGIIFKAEIVALLGGFAFVRLGV
;
A
#
# COMPACT_ATOMS: atom_id res chain seq x y z
N MET A 1 -1.55 15.30 19.06
CA MET A 1 -2.90 14.88 18.62
C MET A 1 -3.49 15.96 17.71
N ILE A 2 -3.93 15.64 16.49
CA ILE A 2 -4.58 16.61 15.55
C ILE A 2 -5.78 17.32 16.21
N VAL A 3 -6.45 16.62 17.12
CA VAL A 3 -7.65 17.10 17.85
C VAL A 3 -7.35 18.26 18.80
N ALA A 4 -6.11 18.41 19.29
CA ALA A 4 -5.74 19.47 20.22
C ALA A 4 -5.43 20.81 19.53
N GLU A 5 -5.07 20.79 18.23
CA GLU A 5 -4.73 22.01 17.49
C GLU A 5 -4.99 21.82 15.99
N ARG A 6 -6.18 22.24 15.54
CA ARG A 6 -6.62 22.14 14.12
C ARG A 6 -5.59 22.71 13.14
N ARG A 7 -4.81 23.70 13.57
CA ARG A 7 -3.72 24.32 12.77
C ARG A 7 -2.60 23.36 12.39
N ARG A 8 -2.39 22.26 13.15
CA ARG A 8 -1.35 21.26 12.86
C ARG A 8 -1.82 20.14 11.92
N ALA A 9 -3.10 20.05 11.58
CA ALA A 9 -3.65 18.96 10.77
C ALA A 9 -2.91 18.80 9.43
N TRP A 10 -2.72 19.90 8.70
CA TRP A 10 -2.04 19.89 7.40
C TRP A 10 -0.54 19.57 7.49
N ARG A 11 0.14 20.10 8.53
CA ARG A 11 1.55 19.78 8.79
C ARG A 11 1.73 18.30 9.13
N LEU A 12 0.81 17.73 9.91
CA LEU A 12 0.84 16.30 10.25
C LEU A 12 0.54 15.44 9.02
N ALA A 13 -0.43 15.82 8.18
CA ALA A 13 -0.68 15.13 6.92
C ALA A 13 0.55 15.13 6.01
N PHE A 14 1.25 16.26 5.91
CA PHE A 14 2.50 16.36 5.14
C PHE A 14 3.58 15.42 5.69
N ILE A 15 3.84 15.45 7.00
CA ILE A 15 4.84 14.58 7.65
C ILE A 15 4.47 13.09 7.47
N CYS A 16 3.20 12.72 7.64
CA CYS A 16 2.75 11.35 7.42
C CYS A 16 2.93 10.92 5.97
N THR A 17 2.64 11.81 5.01
CA THR A 17 2.82 11.52 3.59
C THR A 17 4.29 11.33 3.27
N THR A 18 5.18 12.22 3.73
CA THR A 18 6.61 12.10 3.45
C THR A 18 7.22 10.84 4.07
N MET A 19 6.91 10.56 5.35
CA MET A 19 7.40 9.35 6.01
C MET A 19 6.86 8.07 5.36
N SER A 20 5.59 8.06 4.95
CA SER A 20 5.00 6.90 4.25
C SER A 20 5.62 6.66 2.88
N VAL A 21 5.96 7.72 2.14
CA VAL A 21 6.63 7.59 0.83
C VAL A 21 8.07 7.14 1.03
N LEU A 22 8.77 7.63 2.06
CA LEU A 22 10.12 7.16 2.38
C LEU A 22 10.14 5.67 2.75
N ASP A 23 9.19 5.22 3.58
CA ASP A 23 9.00 3.80 3.89
C ASP A 23 8.71 2.96 2.64
N ALA A 24 7.85 3.45 1.74
CA ALA A 24 7.57 2.80 0.47
C ALA A 24 8.82 2.72 -0.44
N ILE A 25 9.65 3.77 -0.48
CA ILE A 25 10.91 3.75 -1.22
C ILE A 25 11.88 2.72 -0.63
N LEU A 26 11.96 2.60 0.69
CA LEU A 26 12.75 1.55 1.33
C LEU A 26 12.25 0.16 0.94
N GLY A 27 10.94 -0.07 0.95
CA GLY A 27 10.34 -1.32 0.47
C GLY A 27 10.67 -1.63 -0.99
N TYR A 28 10.62 -0.62 -1.86
CA TYR A 28 11.02 -0.75 -3.27
C TYR A 28 12.49 -1.16 -3.40
N LEU A 29 13.39 -0.51 -2.66
CA LEU A 29 14.82 -0.84 -2.68
C LEU A 29 15.08 -2.26 -2.17
N ILE A 30 14.38 -2.68 -1.11
CA ILE A 30 14.43 -4.06 -0.61
C ILE A 30 14.03 -5.03 -1.71
N GLY A 31 12.91 -4.79 -2.39
CA GLY A 31 12.44 -5.60 -3.51
C GLY A 31 13.44 -5.68 -4.66
N ALA A 32 14.04 -4.56 -5.04
CA ALA A 32 14.99 -4.51 -6.14
C ALA A 32 16.35 -5.15 -5.81
N LEU A 33 16.88 -4.93 -4.60
CA LEU A 33 18.22 -5.39 -4.20
C LEU A 33 18.23 -6.86 -3.77
N LEU A 34 17.16 -7.34 -3.14
CA LEU A 34 17.06 -8.73 -2.67
C LEU A 34 16.37 -9.64 -3.70
N PHE A 35 16.06 -9.13 -4.90
CA PHE A 35 15.40 -9.93 -5.91
C PHE A 35 16.25 -11.16 -6.29
N ASP A 36 17.53 -10.95 -6.61
CA ASP A 36 18.40 -12.02 -7.08
C ASP A 36 18.74 -13.03 -5.98
N GLU A 37 19.03 -12.54 -4.79
CA GLU A 37 19.51 -13.36 -3.66
C GLU A 37 18.39 -14.04 -2.88
N VAL A 38 17.19 -13.46 -2.86
CA VAL A 38 16.06 -13.97 -2.05
C VAL A 38 14.86 -14.34 -2.92
N ALA A 39 14.39 -13.44 -3.77
CA ALA A 39 13.16 -13.67 -4.52
C ALA A 39 13.30 -14.75 -5.60
N LYS A 40 14.38 -14.73 -6.40
CA LYS A 40 14.65 -15.76 -7.42
C LYS A 40 14.72 -17.18 -6.86
N PRO A 41 15.53 -17.49 -5.82
CA PRO A 41 15.57 -18.84 -5.26
C PRO A 41 14.23 -19.23 -4.63
N LEU A 42 13.53 -18.29 -3.98
CA LEU A 42 12.20 -18.54 -3.43
C LEU A 42 11.19 -18.91 -4.53
N LEU A 43 11.16 -18.15 -5.62
CA LEU A 43 10.30 -18.42 -6.79
C LEU A 43 10.64 -19.76 -7.44
N ALA A 44 11.91 -20.14 -7.49
CA ALA A 44 12.34 -21.44 -8.01
C ALA A 44 11.85 -22.60 -7.13
N ILE A 45 11.95 -22.47 -5.79
CA ILE A 45 11.43 -23.47 -4.84
C ILE A 45 9.92 -23.70 -5.05
N TYR A 46 9.17 -22.63 -5.28
CA TYR A 46 7.73 -22.71 -5.54
C TYR A 46 7.37 -23.04 -7.00
N GLY A 47 8.34 -23.21 -7.90
CA GLY A 47 8.12 -23.52 -9.32
C GLY A 47 7.53 -22.37 -10.14
N TYR A 48 7.64 -21.13 -9.67
CA TYR A 48 7.11 -19.93 -10.33
C TYR A 48 8.16 -19.10 -11.08
N GLY A 49 9.42 -19.55 -11.15
CA GLY A 49 10.51 -18.82 -11.79
C GLY A 49 10.18 -18.33 -13.20
N ASP A 50 9.66 -19.21 -14.06
CA ASP A 50 9.34 -18.87 -15.46
C ASP A 50 8.08 -18.00 -15.58
N ARG A 51 7.11 -18.18 -14.67
CA ARG A 51 5.85 -17.39 -14.65
C ARG A 51 6.05 -15.98 -14.11
N PHE A 52 7.13 -15.74 -13.37
CA PHE A 52 7.41 -14.44 -12.80
C PHE A 52 7.68 -13.38 -13.89
N ALA A 53 8.30 -13.75 -15.01
CA ALA A 53 8.56 -12.81 -16.10
C ALA A 53 7.25 -12.28 -16.70
N GLU A 54 6.27 -13.16 -16.93
CA GLU A 54 4.94 -12.78 -17.41
C GLU A 54 4.20 -11.91 -16.37
N PHE A 55 4.23 -12.32 -15.10
CA PHE A 55 3.67 -11.53 -14.00
C PHE A 55 4.30 -10.13 -13.92
N ALA A 56 5.62 -10.01 -14.01
CA ALA A 56 6.32 -8.74 -13.94
C ALA A 56 5.93 -7.81 -15.10
N MET A 57 5.76 -8.35 -16.31
CA MET A 57 5.27 -7.55 -17.45
C MET A 57 3.87 -7.01 -17.20
N THR A 58 2.91 -7.86 -16.84
CA THR A 58 1.53 -7.42 -16.57
C THR A 58 1.47 -6.48 -15.36
N TYR A 59 2.26 -6.75 -14.32
CA TYR A 59 2.35 -5.88 -13.15
C TYR A 59 2.85 -4.49 -13.54
N ASN A 60 3.91 -4.40 -14.36
CA ASN A 60 4.48 -3.12 -14.77
C ASN A 60 3.55 -2.34 -15.71
N GLU A 61 2.74 -3.01 -16.52
CA GLU A 61 1.68 -2.38 -17.34
C GLU A 61 0.63 -1.68 -16.46
N TRP A 62 0.22 -2.32 -15.37
CA TRP A 62 -0.78 -1.79 -14.43
C TRP A 62 -0.19 -1.10 -13.20
N GLY A 63 1.14 -0.94 -13.14
CA GLY A 63 1.87 -0.66 -11.90
C GLY A 63 1.40 0.62 -11.20
N ALA A 64 1.11 1.68 -11.96
CA ALA A 64 0.55 2.91 -11.41
C ALA A 64 -0.80 2.68 -10.69
N TRP A 65 -1.71 1.92 -11.31
CA TRP A 65 -3.02 1.61 -10.75
C TRP A 65 -2.93 0.68 -9.54
N ILE A 66 -2.05 -0.32 -9.60
CA ILE A 66 -1.81 -1.24 -8.49
C ILE A 66 -1.35 -0.46 -7.25
N VAL A 67 -0.34 0.42 -7.42
CA VAL A 67 0.19 1.25 -6.33
C VAL A 67 -0.86 2.23 -5.80
N LEU A 68 -1.62 2.87 -6.69
CA LEU A 68 -2.69 3.80 -6.29
C LEU A 68 -3.78 3.12 -5.47
N ILE A 69 -4.33 2.01 -5.97
CA ILE A 69 -5.42 1.29 -5.32
C ILE A 69 -4.93 0.69 -3.99
N ALA A 70 -3.75 0.08 -3.98
CA ALA A 70 -3.16 -0.46 -2.76
C ALA A 70 -2.89 0.62 -1.70
N GLY A 71 -2.39 1.80 -2.10
CA GLY A 71 -2.12 2.88 -1.17
C GLY A 71 -3.37 3.60 -0.63
N LEU A 72 -4.48 3.56 -1.38
CA LEU A 72 -5.78 4.12 -0.98
C LEU A 72 -6.58 3.16 -0.10
N THR A 73 -6.39 1.86 -0.27
CA THR A 73 -7.01 0.82 0.55
C THR A 73 -6.25 0.66 1.88
N PRO A 74 -6.86 -0.01 2.87
CA PRO A 74 -6.13 -0.39 4.09
C PRO A 74 -5.04 -1.47 3.85
N PHE A 75 -4.82 -1.85 2.58
CA PHE A 75 -3.82 -2.83 2.20
C PHE A 75 -2.39 -2.34 2.52
N PRO A 76 -1.49 -3.23 2.96
CA PRO A 76 -0.12 -2.84 3.28
C PRO A 76 0.67 -2.37 2.05
N LEU A 77 0.85 -1.05 1.89
CA LEU A 77 1.62 -0.46 0.78
C LEU A 77 3.06 -1.00 0.71
N MET A 78 3.65 -1.40 1.84
CA MET A 78 4.99 -1.99 1.90
C MET A 78 5.09 -3.29 1.09
N MET A 79 4.06 -4.14 1.07
CA MET A 79 4.07 -5.37 0.26
C MET A 79 4.09 -5.03 -1.23
N VAL A 80 3.31 -4.02 -1.64
CA VAL A 80 3.29 -3.54 -3.03
C VAL A 80 4.59 -2.86 -3.40
N ALA A 81 5.22 -2.16 -2.48
CA ALA A 81 6.54 -1.56 -2.69
C ALA A 81 7.60 -2.62 -2.99
N ILE A 82 7.67 -3.67 -2.17
CA ILE A 82 8.60 -4.79 -2.37
C ILE A 82 8.32 -5.48 -3.71
N ALA A 83 7.05 -5.74 -4.05
CA ALA A 83 6.69 -6.32 -5.34
C ALA A 83 7.12 -5.42 -6.51
N SER A 84 6.86 -4.11 -6.42
CA SER A 84 7.24 -3.13 -7.45
C SER A 84 8.75 -3.07 -7.67
N GLY A 85 9.54 -3.17 -6.60
CA GLY A 85 10.99 -3.27 -6.69
C GLY A 85 11.45 -4.57 -7.34
N ALA A 86 10.84 -5.70 -6.96
CA ALA A 86 11.14 -7.02 -7.49
C ALA A 86 10.78 -7.17 -8.98
N THR A 87 9.70 -6.52 -9.44
CA THR A 87 9.29 -6.53 -10.86
C THR A 87 10.01 -5.48 -11.71
N GLY A 88 10.78 -4.58 -11.07
CA GLY A 88 11.46 -3.48 -11.75
C GLY A 88 10.51 -2.42 -12.30
N LEU A 89 9.41 -2.12 -11.60
CA LEU A 89 8.49 -1.04 -11.96
C LEU A 89 9.25 0.29 -12.02
N ASP A 90 8.97 1.13 -13.02
CA ASP A 90 9.62 2.43 -13.14
C ASP A 90 9.56 3.23 -11.81
N PRO A 91 10.71 3.61 -11.21
CA PRO A 91 10.73 4.29 -9.92
C PRO A 91 9.96 5.61 -9.90
N ALA A 92 9.92 6.34 -11.02
CA ALA A 92 9.17 7.59 -11.09
C ALA A 92 7.66 7.33 -11.08
N VAL A 93 7.18 6.31 -11.79
CA VAL A 93 5.78 5.86 -11.73
C VAL A 93 5.43 5.38 -10.33
N PHE A 94 6.29 4.58 -9.69
CA PHE A 94 6.08 4.09 -8.33
C PHE A 94 5.99 5.23 -7.30
N VAL A 95 6.97 6.14 -7.30
CA VAL A 95 7.03 7.25 -6.33
C VAL A 95 5.89 8.23 -6.54
N SER A 96 5.59 8.62 -7.78
CA SER A 96 4.49 9.53 -8.08
C SER A 96 3.14 8.93 -7.65
N SER A 97 2.89 7.67 -7.97
CA SER A 97 1.68 6.95 -7.56
C SER A 97 1.58 6.83 -6.03
N SER A 98 2.68 6.52 -5.35
CA SER A 98 2.76 6.42 -3.88
C SER A 98 2.48 7.75 -3.19
N ILE A 99 3.01 8.86 -3.73
CA ILE A 99 2.74 10.21 -3.24
C ILE A 99 1.25 10.55 -3.38
N VAL A 100 0.66 10.28 -4.54
CA VAL A 100 -0.76 10.55 -4.78
C VAL A 100 -1.64 9.72 -3.85
N ALA A 101 -1.39 8.41 -3.73
CA ALA A 101 -2.17 7.54 -2.87
C ALA A 101 -2.09 7.94 -1.39
N SER A 102 -0.87 8.14 -0.89
CA SER A 102 -0.60 8.53 0.49
C SER A 102 -1.15 9.94 0.78
N GLY A 103 -0.94 10.87 -0.16
CA GLY A 103 -1.43 12.24 -0.07
C GLY A 103 -2.95 12.27 0.04
N ILE A 104 -3.67 11.61 -0.86
CA ILE A 104 -5.14 11.52 -0.81
C ILE A 104 -5.58 10.95 0.54
N ARG A 105 -5.02 9.83 0.99
CA ARG A 105 -5.42 9.18 2.25
C ARG A 105 -5.20 10.08 3.46
N PHE A 106 -4.00 10.61 3.64
CA PHE A 106 -3.66 11.39 4.84
C PHE A 106 -4.30 12.77 4.82
N TYR A 107 -4.36 13.44 3.67
CA TYR A 107 -5.03 14.75 3.57
C TYR A 107 -6.54 14.62 3.65
N ALA A 108 -7.16 13.56 3.12
CA ALA A 108 -8.59 13.32 3.30
C ALA A 108 -8.93 13.16 4.79
N VAL A 109 -8.18 12.32 5.52
CA VAL A 109 -8.38 12.14 6.97
C VAL A 109 -8.14 13.45 7.74
N ALA A 110 -7.07 14.17 7.43
CA ALA A 110 -6.77 15.45 8.06
C ALA A 110 -7.85 16.50 7.79
N GLY A 111 -8.36 16.59 6.57
CA GLY A 111 -9.46 17.47 6.17
C GLY A 111 -10.77 17.12 6.87
N LEU A 112 -11.11 15.83 6.97
CA LEU A 112 -12.30 15.36 7.67
C LEU A 112 -12.25 15.70 9.16
N LEU A 113 -11.10 15.46 9.80
CA LEU A 113 -10.87 15.83 11.21
C LEU A 113 -10.87 17.34 11.41
N TYR A 114 -10.32 18.11 10.47
CA TYR A 114 -10.32 19.56 10.52
C TYR A 114 -11.74 20.14 10.47
N ARG A 115 -12.63 19.58 9.63
CA ARG A 115 -14.01 20.08 9.48
C ARG A 115 -14.95 19.60 10.58
N PHE A 116 -14.89 18.32 10.96
CA PHE A 116 -15.91 17.64 11.79
C PHE A 116 -15.40 17.11 13.14
N GLY A 117 -14.09 17.15 13.41
CA GLY A 117 -13.43 16.91 14.70
C GLY A 117 -13.98 15.73 15.53
N PRO A 118 -14.84 15.95 16.55
CA PRO A 118 -15.27 14.90 17.47
C PRO A 118 -16.08 13.76 16.82
N SER A 119 -16.96 14.08 15.87
CA SER A 119 -17.86 13.09 15.26
C SER A 119 -17.10 12.10 14.36
N VAL A 120 -16.10 12.59 13.62
CA VAL A 120 -15.25 11.76 12.77
C VAL A 120 -14.34 10.85 13.59
N ARG A 121 -13.83 11.33 14.74
CA ARG A 121 -13.04 10.49 15.64
C ARG A 121 -13.83 9.26 16.10
N ALA A 122 -15.05 9.47 16.60
CA ALA A 122 -15.91 8.38 17.05
C ALA A 122 -16.26 7.40 15.92
N PHE A 123 -16.41 7.90 14.70
CA PHE A 123 -16.63 7.07 13.51
C PHE A 123 -15.39 6.23 13.17
N ILE A 124 -14.21 6.85 13.12
CA ILE A 124 -12.93 6.19 12.81
C ILE A 124 -12.62 5.11 13.86
N GLU A 125 -12.70 5.43 15.15
CA GLU A 125 -12.41 4.49 16.24
C GLU A 125 -13.38 3.28 16.23
N ARG A 126 -14.68 3.49 15.95
CA ARG A 126 -15.65 2.38 15.89
C ARG A 126 -15.51 1.52 14.65
N ARG A 127 -15.12 2.09 13.50
CA ARG A 127 -15.11 1.36 12.22
C ARG A 127 -13.77 0.80 11.81
N LEU A 128 -12.64 1.38 12.26
CA LEU A 128 -11.30 0.87 11.94
C LEU A 128 -11.16 -0.62 12.23
N GLY A 129 -11.58 -1.06 13.42
CA GLY A 129 -11.50 -2.47 13.81
C GLY A 129 -12.39 -3.38 12.96
N ILE A 130 -13.53 -2.89 12.46
CA ILE A 130 -14.40 -3.66 11.57
C ILE A 130 -13.79 -3.75 10.17
N ILE A 131 -13.26 -2.63 9.65
CA ILE A 131 -12.62 -2.56 8.33
C ILE A 131 -11.40 -3.48 8.28
N PHE A 132 -10.53 -3.43 9.31
CA PHE A 132 -9.38 -4.33 9.41
C PHE A 132 -9.80 -5.80 9.41
N LYS A 133 -10.81 -6.17 10.22
CA LYS A 133 -11.32 -7.54 10.24
C LYS A 133 -11.92 -7.96 8.90
N ALA A 134 -12.68 -7.08 8.26
CA ALA A 134 -13.29 -7.34 6.97
C ALA A 134 -12.23 -7.54 5.87
N GLU A 135 -11.15 -6.76 5.89
CA GLU A 135 -10.04 -6.91 4.95
C GLU A 135 -9.31 -8.24 5.14
N ILE A 136 -8.99 -8.63 6.38
CA ILE A 136 -8.39 -9.94 6.66
C ILE A 136 -9.30 -11.07 6.17
N VAL A 137 -10.60 -10.98 6.44
CA VAL A 137 -11.58 -11.97 5.97
C VAL A 137 -11.68 -11.98 4.45
N ALA A 138 -11.64 -10.81 3.79
CA ALA A 138 -11.67 -10.73 2.33
C ALA A 138 -10.42 -11.31 1.69
N LEU A 139 -9.24 -11.08 2.26
CA LEU A 139 -7.98 -11.66 1.79
C LEU A 139 -7.96 -13.19 1.97
N LEU A 140 -8.30 -13.68 3.15
CA LEU A 140 -8.38 -15.12 3.43
C LEU A 140 -9.47 -15.80 2.60
N GLY A 141 -10.63 -15.15 2.46
CA GLY A 141 -11.76 -15.64 1.67
C GLY A 141 -11.46 -15.67 0.17
N GLY A 142 -10.83 -14.62 -0.36
CA GLY A 142 -10.38 -14.58 -1.75
C GLY A 142 -9.35 -15.66 -2.05
N PHE A 143 -8.38 -15.86 -1.15
CA PHE A 143 -7.40 -16.93 -1.27
C PHE A 143 -8.06 -18.33 -1.21
N ALA A 144 -8.99 -18.54 -0.27
CA ALA A 144 -9.72 -19.81 -0.16
C ALA A 144 -10.59 -20.08 -1.39
N PHE A 145 -11.24 -19.06 -1.96
CA PHE A 145 -12.06 -19.17 -3.16
C PHE A 145 -11.23 -19.62 -4.36
N VAL A 146 -10.10 -18.95 -4.62
CA VAL A 146 -9.18 -19.32 -5.71
C VAL A 146 -8.58 -20.71 -5.52
N ARG A 147 -8.42 -21.17 -4.27
CA ARG A 147 -7.87 -22.50 -3.98
C ARG A 147 -8.90 -23.63 -3.99
N LEU A 148 -10.19 -23.33 -3.77
CA LEU A 148 -11.28 -24.32 -3.68
C LEU A 148 -12.14 -24.41 -4.94
N GLY A 149 -12.08 -23.45 -5.85
CA GLY A 149 -12.88 -23.45 -7.06
C GLY A 149 -12.21 -22.73 -8.22
N VAL A 150 -11.95 -23.51 -9.27
CA VAL A 150 -11.34 -23.20 -10.59
C VAL A 150 -9.83 -23.33 -10.64
#